data_AF-A0A2H6KEZ4-F1
#
_entry.id   AF-A0A2H6KEZ4-F1
#
_cell.length_a   1.000
_cell.length_b   1.000
_cell.length_c   1.000
_cell.angle_alpha   90.00
_cell.angle_beta   90.00
_cell.angle_gamma   90.00
#
_symmetry.space_group_name_H-M   'P 1'
#
loop_
_entity.id
_entity.type
_entity.pdbx_description
1 polymer ?
#
loop_
_entity_poly.entity_id
_entity_poly.type
_entity_poly.pdbx_seq_one_letter_code
_entity_poly.pdbx_strand_id
1 'polypeptide(L)'
;MASQGDGREMKASPGDPSRDLEKSVSTYPDKDGEDDRRTDKLEQMKEWKNRFDEFMTYTQTVLNDVLGDTRPDATSELNSRPGKSPRGNGGSRCSPQQHTLGADSPLIQNSSQTAQIIDGGPKCACKSPNITKVEKMVYHSLTEPPRNVKECMDWLIALKGKDGEKNLKALGEAVYKFLADKPVGKMQVPALENVKLISKEFLQQEGLKHRWPVNIMLEKFNRPIDKNPKKTGNVIKGLEESDYKNVVKTRGVKPKDIAENLDDVVTGCEKFLKCIQNPGQYKSAYCPGATWDASCAKDAEACAVIFVGIAPMLYAGLSAFFSAWRYAFFRCPPFIAYNRMREMLKVLGFVEPECRASPRTSDVDSALSRLKDHELYTVYDLSGFWAFY
;
A
#
# COMPACT_ATOMS: atom_id res chain seq x y z
N MET A 1 5.67 -40.03 -65.25
CA MET A 1 5.20 -40.66 -63.99
C MET A 1 4.01 -39.87 -63.51
N ALA A 2 2.80 -40.39 -63.75
CA ALA A 2 1.53 -39.74 -63.46
C ALA A 2 1.00 -40.24 -62.10
N SER A 3 0.55 -39.31 -61.25
CA SER A 3 -0.07 -39.61 -59.96
C SER A 3 -1.59 -39.45 -60.10
N GLN A 4 -2.30 -40.57 -59.98
CA GLN A 4 -3.76 -40.66 -60.00
C GLN A 4 -4.30 -40.39 -58.59
N GLY A 5 -5.31 -39.52 -58.52
CA GLY A 5 -6.18 -39.35 -57.37
C GLY A 5 -7.27 -40.42 -57.36
N ASP A 6 -7.60 -40.92 -56.17
CA ASP A 6 -8.59 -41.97 -55.97
C ASP A 6 -9.70 -41.42 -55.06
N GLY A 7 -10.85 -41.13 -55.70
CA GLY A 7 -12.09 -40.77 -55.03
C GLY A 7 -12.87 -42.04 -54.70
N ARG A 8 -13.28 -42.20 -53.45
CA ARG A 8 -14.24 -43.24 -53.05
C ARG A 8 -15.61 -42.64 -52.75
N GLU A 9 -16.50 -42.94 -53.67
CA GLU A 9 -17.94 -42.82 -53.64
C GLU A 9 -18.51 -43.97 -52.77
N MET A 10 -19.22 -43.66 -51.68
CA MET A 10 -19.99 -44.66 -50.92
C MET A 10 -21.45 -44.61 -51.34
N LYS A 11 -21.90 -45.72 -51.96
CA LYS A 11 -23.30 -46.00 -52.28
C LYS A 11 -24.06 -46.41 -51.02
N ALA A 12 -25.26 -45.85 -50.86
CA ALA A 12 -26.28 -46.32 -49.95
C ALA A 12 -26.99 -47.57 -50.52
N SER A 13 -27.48 -48.43 -49.63
CA SER A 13 -28.53 -49.42 -49.91
C SER A 13 -29.45 -49.63 -48.70
N PRO A 14 -30.70 -50.09 -48.91
CA PRO A 14 -31.89 -49.68 -48.15
C PRO A 14 -32.56 -50.80 -47.32
N GLY A 15 -33.31 -50.39 -46.29
CA GLY A 15 -34.44 -51.10 -45.63
C GLY A 15 -34.10 -52.43 -44.93
N ASP A 16 -34.73 -52.92 -43.86
CA ASP A 16 -35.92 -52.65 -43.03
C ASP A 16 -35.90 -53.82 -41.97
N PRO A 17 -36.86 -54.10 -41.04
CA PRO A 17 -37.76 -53.29 -40.23
C PRO A 17 -37.62 -53.55 -38.70
N SER A 18 -38.31 -52.70 -37.93
CA SER A 18 -38.88 -52.86 -36.58
C SER A 18 -38.35 -53.95 -35.63
N ARG A 19 -37.84 -53.53 -34.47
CA ARG A 19 -38.10 -54.19 -33.18
C ARG A 19 -38.27 -53.16 -32.07
N ASP A 20 -39.10 -53.57 -31.12
CA ASP A 20 -39.91 -52.73 -30.27
C ASP A 20 -39.19 -52.10 -29.09
N LEU A 21 -39.79 -50.99 -28.65
CA LEU A 21 -39.63 -50.35 -27.36
C LEU A 21 -39.86 -51.33 -26.22
N GLU A 22 -38.93 -51.43 -25.27
CA GLU A 22 -39.25 -51.27 -23.85
C GLU A 22 -38.00 -51.03 -22.97
N LYS A 23 -38.07 -49.93 -22.20
CA LYS A 23 -37.46 -49.68 -20.88
C LYS A 23 -35.98 -50.04 -20.65
N SER A 24 -35.13 -49.01 -20.69
CA SER A 24 -34.31 -48.69 -19.51
C SER A 24 -33.95 -47.19 -19.51
N VAL A 25 -34.58 -46.47 -18.58
CA VAL A 25 -34.19 -45.11 -18.21
C VAL A 25 -33.01 -45.25 -17.25
N SER A 26 -31.82 -44.85 -17.67
CA SER A 26 -30.70 -44.54 -16.79
C SER A 26 -30.28 -43.10 -17.06
N THR A 27 -30.91 -42.18 -16.33
CA THR A 27 -30.47 -40.80 -16.18
C THR A 27 -29.45 -40.76 -15.04
N TYR A 28 -28.16 -40.76 -15.37
CA TYR A 28 -27.14 -40.26 -14.46
C TYR A 28 -26.91 -38.78 -14.77
N PRO A 29 -27.19 -37.85 -13.84
CA PRO A 29 -26.76 -36.48 -13.98
C PRO A 29 -25.31 -36.38 -13.48
N ASP A 30 -24.36 -36.24 -14.41
CA ASP A 30 -23.01 -35.75 -14.09
C ASP A 30 -23.11 -34.26 -13.77
N LYS A 31 -23.45 -33.96 -12.52
CA LYS A 31 -23.16 -32.69 -11.85
C LYS A 31 -22.67 -33.02 -10.45
N ASP A 32 -21.81 -32.17 -9.91
CA ASP A 32 -21.37 -32.13 -8.51
C ASP A 32 -19.96 -32.67 -8.20
N GLY A 33 -18.98 -32.36 -9.06
CA GLY A 33 -17.55 -32.55 -8.72
C GLY A 33 -16.75 -31.26 -8.52
N GLU A 34 -17.31 -30.10 -8.87
CA GLU A 34 -16.55 -28.83 -8.92
C GLU A 34 -16.84 -27.91 -7.72
N ASP A 35 -18.01 -28.00 -7.11
CA ASP A 35 -18.38 -27.18 -5.94
C ASP A 35 -17.73 -27.70 -4.64
N ASP A 36 -17.65 -29.02 -4.45
CA ASP A 36 -16.97 -29.62 -3.29
C ASP A 36 -15.46 -29.28 -3.25
N ARG A 37 -14.80 -29.22 -4.41
CA ARG A 37 -13.39 -28.77 -4.51
C ARG A 37 -13.20 -27.28 -4.22
N ARG A 38 -14.23 -26.44 -4.35
CA ARG A 38 -14.15 -25.00 -4.11
C ARG A 38 -14.30 -24.67 -2.63
N THR A 39 -15.18 -25.38 -1.93
CA THR A 39 -15.42 -25.24 -0.48
C THR A 39 -14.18 -25.64 0.33
N ASP A 40 -13.57 -26.78 0.00
CA ASP A 40 -12.36 -27.31 0.66
C ASP A 40 -11.18 -26.30 0.61
N LYS A 41 -10.97 -25.62 -0.54
CA LYS A 41 -9.92 -24.60 -0.66
C LYS A 41 -10.18 -23.32 0.15
N LEU A 42 -11.44 -22.96 0.40
CA LEU A 42 -11.77 -21.78 1.20
C LEU A 42 -11.55 -22.08 2.69
N GLU A 43 -11.93 -23.28 3.10
CA GLU A 43 -11.71 -23.79 4.45
C GLU A 43 -10.22 -23.91 4.76
N GLN A 44 -9.42 -24.46 3.83
CA GLN A 44 -7.95 -24.50 3.95
C GLN A 44 -7.31 -23.10 4.07
N MET A 45 -7.82 -22.09 3.36
CA MET A 45 -7.26 -20.73 3.44
C MET A 45 -7.63 -20.03 4.74
N LYS A 46 -8.87 -20.22 5.23
CA LYS A 46 -9.30 -19.73 6.55
C LYS A 46 -8.55 -20.43 7.68
N GLU A 47 -8.40 -21.74 7.59
CA GLU A 47 -7.62 -22.55 8.53
C GLU A 47 -6.15 -22.12 8.52
N TRP A 48 -5.56 -21.92 7.34
CA TRP A 48 -4.21 -21.41 7.21
C TRP A 48 -4.05 -20.02 7.84
N LYS A 49 -5.00 -19.11 7.60
CA LYS A 49 -5.02 -17.78 8.22
C LYS A 49 -5.13 -17.88 9.75
N ASN A 50 -6.03 -18.71 10.27
CA ASN A 50 -6.19 -18.90 11.71
C ASN A 50 -4.93 -19.50 12.35
N ARG A 51 -4.34 -20.54 11.74
CA ARG A 51 -3.06 -21.12 12.19
C ARG A 51 -1.93 -20.12 12.12
N PHE A 52 -1.97 -19.23 11.14
CA PHE A 52 -1.01 -18.15 11.00
C PHE A 52 -1.15 -17.12 12.13
N ASP A 53 -2.37 -16.67 12.42
CA ASP A 53 -2.64 -15.73 13.52
C ASP A 53 -2.28 -16.33 14.89
N GLU A 54 -2.53 -17.64 15.10
CA GLU A 54 -2.10 -18.39 16.27
C GLU A 54 -0.57 -18.49 16.37
N PHE A 55 0.11 -18.80 15.27
CA PHE A 55 1.57 -18.83 15.21
C PHE A 55 2.20 -17.46 15.50
N MET A 56 1.60 -16.38 14.99
CA MET A 56 2.05 -15.02 15.28
C MET A 56 1.88 -14.66 16.75
N THR A 57 0.77 -15.07 17.35
CA THR A 57 0.54 -14.89 18.79
C THR A 57 1.57 -15.67 19.61
N TYR A 58 1.84 -16.92 19.24
CA TYR A 58 2.84 -17.77 19.90
C TYR A 58 4.26 -17.19 19.79
N THR A 59 4.67 -16.78 18.59
CA THR A 59 6.02 -16.20 18.39
C THR A 59 6.19 -14.86 19.11
N GLN A 60 5.14 -14.02 19.18
CA GLN A 60 5.17 -12.80 19.98
C GLN A 60 5.35 -13.11 21.48
N THR A 61 4.66 -14.13 22.00
CA THR A 61 4.82 -14.59 23.39
C THR A 61 6.24 -15.10 23.64
N VAL A 62 6.78 -15.96 22.78
CA VAL A 62 8.15 -16.48 22.91
C VAL A 62 9.19 -15.36 22.84
N LEU A 63 9.01 -14.39 21.94
CA LEU A 63 9.88 -13.21 21.85
C LEU A 63 9.82 -12.36 23.12
N ASN A 64 8.63 -12.18 23.70
CA ASN A 64 8.46 -11.43 24.94
C ASN A 64 9.04 -12.17 26.14
N ASP A 65 8.97 -13.50 26.21
CA ASP A 65 9.57 -14.30 27.28
C ASP A 65 11.10 -14.27 27.18
N VAL A 66 11.66 -14.48 25.99
CA VAL A 66 13.11 -14.45 25.75
C VAL A 66 13.71 -13.06 26.01
N LEU A 67 12.99 -11.98 25.71
CA LEU A 67 13.42 -10.61 25.98
C LEU A 67 13.09 -10.14 27.41
N GLY A 68 12.06 -10.71 28.03
CA GLY A 68 11.66 -10.44 29.41
C GLY A 68 12.62 -11.03 30.45
N ASP A 69 13.27 -12.15 30.13
CA ASP A 69 14.27 -12.80 30.99
C ASP A 69 15.65 -12.12 30.98
N THR A 70 15.87 -11.11 30.13
CA THR A 70 17.03 -10.22 30.28
C THR A 70 16.79 -9.18 31.37
N ARG A 71 16.53 -9.64 32.59
CA ARG A 71 16.63 -8.82 33.81
C ARG A 71 18.11 -8.75 34.20
N PRO A 72 18.72 -7.55 34.34
CA PRO A 72 20.11 -7.43 34.73
C PRO A 72 20.22 -7.69 36.25
N ASP A 73 20.26 -8.96 36.65
CA ASP A 73 20.69 -9.33 37.99
C ASP A 73 22.22 -9.25 38.05
N ALA A 74 22.70 -8.02 38.14
CA ALA A 74 24.06 -7.72 38.55
C ALA A 74 24.06 -6.43 39.35
N THR A 75 24.02 -6.57 40.68
CA THR A 75 25.00 -6.03 41.65
C THR A 75 24.34 -5.49 42.92
N SER A 76 24.35 -6.32 43.96
CA SER A 76 24.61 -5.84 45.32
C SER A 76 25.62 -6.79 45.96
N GLU A 77 26.70 -6.20 46.46
CA GLU A 77 27.83 -6.78 47.20
C GLU A 77 29.10 -7.08 46.40
N LEU A 78 29.99 -6.07 46.37
CA LEU A 78 31.35 -6.18 46.89
C LEU A 78 31.96 -4.77 46.98
N ASN A 79 31.90 -4.19 48.18
CA ASN A 79 32.79 -3.11 48.59
C ASN A 79 34.12 -3.73 49.01
N SER A 80 35.24 -3.35 48.37
CA SER A 80 36.49 -2.95 49.04
C SER A 80 37.66 -2.74 48.06
N ARG A 81 38.15 -1.51 48.06
CA ARG A 81 39.51 -1.00 47.77
C ARG A 81 39.87 -0.41 46.39
N PRO A 82 40.74 0.63 46.39
CA PRO A 82 40.91 1.55 45.27
C PRO A 82 42.21 1.32 44.48
N GLY A 83 42.15 1.45 43.17
CA GLY A 83 43.30 1.43 42.26
C GLY A 83 43.10 2.40 41.10
N LYS A 84 44.11 3.23 40.84
CA LYS A 84 44.07 4.45 40.02
C LYS A 84 44.12 4.21 38.49
N SER A 85 43.34 5.01 37.75
CA SER A 85 43.60 5.61 36.40
C SER A 85 43.73 4.71 35.15
N PRO A 86 43.73 5.26 33.90
CA PRO A 86 42.77 6.20 33.29
C PRO A 86 42.32 5.77 31.86
N ARG A 87 41.37 6.55 31.29
CA ARG A 87 41.07 6.74 29.84
C ARG A 87 40.40 5.61 29.05
N GLY A 88 39.23 5.93 28.50
CA GLY A 88 38.63 5.27 27.34
C GLY A 88 37.31 5.93 26.93
N ASN A 89 37.35 6.81 25.92
CA ASN A 89 36.19 7.46 25.30
C ASN A 89 35.36 6.46 24.48
N GLY A 90 34.04 6.63 24.48
CA GLY A 90 33.19 6.25 23.35
C GLY A 90 31.92 5.48 23.72
N GLY A 91 30.77 6.14 23.68
CA GLY A 91 29.47 5.46 23.81
C GLY A 91 28.29 6.40 23.96
N SER A 92 27.91 7.10 22.88
CA SER A 92 26.69 7.90 22.80
C SER A 92 25.45 6.98 22.77
N ARG A 93 24.71 6.91 23.88
CA ARG A 93 23.35 6.34 23.95
C ARG A 93 22.33 7.47 24.01
N CYS A 94 21.36 7.46 23.10
CA CYS A 94 20.21 8.35 23.12
C CYS A 94 19.26 7.97 24.27
N SER A 95 19.04 8.90 25.20
CA SER A 95 17.88 8.94 26.09
C SER A 95 17.51 10.41 26.32
N PRO A 96 16.23 10.77 26.30
CA PRO A 96 15.81 12.16 26.46
C PRO A 96 15.75 12.53 27.95
N GLN A 97 16.60 13.46 28.38
CA GLN A 97 16.40 14.18 29.63
C GLN A 97 15.33 15.26 29.43
N GLN A 98 14.29 15.18 30.25
CA GLN A 98 13.34 16.26 30.49
C GLN A 98 14.05 17.36 31.29
N HIS A 99 13.93 18.61 30.83
CA HIS A 99 14.20 19.79 31.65
C HIS A 99 12.94 20.65 31.69
N THR A 100 12.60 21.07 32.90
CA THR A 100 11.38 21.77 33.27
C THR A 100 11.78 23.13 33.87
N LEU A 101 11.10 24.18 33.40
CA LEU A 101 10.79 25.49 34.00
C LEU A 101 11.87 26.58 34.21
N GLY A 102 11.43 27.81 33.89
CA GLY A 102 12.07 29.11 34.14
C GLY A 102 11.75 30.07 32.99
N ALA A 103 10.53 30.61 32.90
CA ALA A 103 10.10 31.91 33.45
C ALA A 103 10.39 33.11 32.51
N ASP A 104 9.30 33.82 32.22
CA ASP A 104 9.14 35.27 32.02
C ASP A 104 8.67 35.78 30.65
N SER A 105 7.49 36.42 30.72
CA SER A 105 6.85 37.22 29.67
C SER A 105 7.53 38.59 29.55
N PRO A 106 7.35 39.25 28.40
CA PRO A 106 6.59 40.49 28.50
C PRO A 106 5.56 40.70 27.39
N LEU A 107 4.52 41.44 27.77
CA LEU A 107 3.61 42.18 26.90
C LEU A 107 4.41 42.96 25.84
N ILE A 108 3.81 43.19 24.67
CA ILE A 108 3.35 44.53 24.22
C ILE A 108 2.89 44.53 22.74
N GLN A 109 1.75 45.21 22.55
CA GLN A 109 1.22 45.95 21.39
C GLN A 109 0.76 45.23 20.11
N ASN A 110 -0.57 45.19 20.03
CA ASN A 110 -1.34 45.36 18.80
C ASN A 110 -0.90 46.63 18.04
N SER A 111 -0.54 46.46 16.77
CA SER A 111 -0.55 47.54 15.79
C SER A 111 -1.26 47.04 14.54
N SER A 112 -2.44 47.62 14.29
CA SER A 112 -3.20 47.46 13.07
C SER A 112 -2.52 48.25 11.96
N GLN A 113 -2.08 47.59 10.90
CA GLN A 113 -1.84 48.23 9.62
C GLN A 113 -2.44 47.41 8.48
N THR A 114 -3.37 48.07 7.80
CA THR A 114 -3.94 47.73 6.51
C THR A 114 -2.80 47.57 5.48
N ALA A 115 -2.72 46.41 4.84
CA ALA A 115 -1.79 46.17 3.75
C ALA A 115 -2.53 45.65 2.50
N GLN A 116 -2.03 46.15 1.39
CA GLN A 116 -2.58 46.21 0.04
C GLN A 116 -2.75 44.83 -0.60
N ILE A 117 -3.71 44.74 -1.52
CA ILE A 117 -3.90 43.62 -2.44
C ILE A 117 -2.69 43.58 -3.37
N ILE A 118 -1.72 42.71 -3.06
CA ILE A 118 -0.64 42.34 -3.97
C ILE A 118 -1.08 41.05 -4.65
N ASP A 119 -1.49 41.20 -5.91
CA ASP A 119 -1.72 40.10 -6.84
C ASP A 119 -0.36 39.53 -7.24
N GLY A 120 0.13 38.59 -6.44
CA GLY A 120 1.46 38.02 -6.54
C GLY A 120 1.50 36.71 -5.79
N GLY A 121 0.97 35.65 -6.42
CA GLY A 121 1.09 34.30 -5.90
C GLY A 121 2.54 33.98 -5.51
N PRO A 122 2.78 33.19 -4.45
CA PRO A 122 4.12 32.95 -3.93
C PRO A 122 4.95 32.28 -5.02
N LYS A 123 5.81 33.06 -5.68
CA LYS A 123 6.91 32.54 -6.48
C LYS A 123 7.85 31.86 -5.50
N CYS A 124 7.71 30.54 -5.38
CA CYS A 124 8.66 29.71 -4.66
C CYS A 124 10.03 29.98 -5.31
N ALA A 125 10.88 30.73 -4.60
CA ALA A 125 12.23 31.05 -5.05
C ALA A 125 13.11 29.82 -4.84
N CYS A 126 12.83 28.74 -5.57
CA CYS A 126 13.86 27.78 -5.95
C CYS A 126 14.74 28.47 -7.01
N LYS A 127 15.46 29.54 -6.61
CA LYS A 127 16.52 30.10 -7.44
C LYS A 127 17.54 28.99 -7.65
N SER A 128 17.57 28.49 -8.88
CA SER A 128 18.52 27.48 -9.35
C SER A 128 19.95 27.96 -9.06
N PRO A 129 20.71 27.32 -8.15
CA PRO A 129 22.14 27.56 -8.04
C PRO A 129 22.84 26.74 -9.13
N ASN A 130 23.86 27.34 -9.73
CA ASN A 130 24.72 26.79 -10.77
C ASN A 130 24.97 25.27 -10.68
N ILE A 131 24.81 24.63 -11.84
CA ILE A 131 24.96 23.19 -12.10
C ILE A 131 26.39 22.72 -11.81
N THR A 132 26.54 21.82 -10.82
CA THR A 132 27.44 20.65 -10.93
C THR A 132 27.08 19.54 -9.91
N LYS A 133 25.80 19.17 -9.87
CA LYS A 133 25.25 17.86 -9.48
C LYS A 133 23.73 18.04 -9.43
N VAL A 134 23.03 17.61 -10.47
CA VAL A 134 21.57 17.69 -10.53
C VAL A 134 21.02 16.84 -9.39
N GLU A 135 20.59 17.50 -8.32
CA GLU A 135 19.93 16.83 -7.21
C GLU A 135 18.53 16.42 -7.63
N LYS A 136 18.31 15.11 -7.54
CA LYS A 136 17.17 14.27 -7.92
C LYS A 136 15.87 14.57 -7.14
N MET A 137 15.49 15.84 -6.98
CA MET A 137 14.12 16.20 -6.58
C MET A 137 13.32 16.39 -7.86
N VAL A 138 12.17 15.71 -7.97
CA VAL A 138 11.43 15.58 -9.23
C VAL A 138 10.18 16.44 -9.24
N TYR A 139 9.53 16.62 -8.08
CA TYR A 139 8.22 17.25 -7.99
C TYR A 139 8.23 18.55 -7.18
N HIS A 140 7.58 19.57 -7.73
CA HIS A 140 7.44 20.90 -7.15
C HIS A 140 6.05 21.16 -6.58
N SER A 141 5.07 20.30 -6.88
CA SER A 141 3.70 20.39 -6.37
C SER A 141 3.12 19.03 -6.01
N LEU A 142 2.22 18.99 -5.02
CA LEU A 142 1.43 17.80 -4.69
C LEU A 142 0.37 17.46 -5.75
N THR A 143 0.14 18.30 -6.76
CA THR A 143 -0.72 17.96 -7.89
C THR A 143 0.01 17.15 -8.96
N GLU A 144 1.33 16.96 -8.83
CA GLU A 144 2.10 16.06 -9.68
C GLU A 144 1.98 14.64 -9.12
N PRO A 145 1.48 13.66 -9.91
CA PRO A 145 1.22 12.32 -9.39
C PRO A 145 2.49 11.49 -9.20
N PRO A 146 2.62 10.77 -8.06
CA PRO A 146 3.62 9.73 -7.87
C PRO A 146 3.64 8.66 -8.97
N ARG A 147 4.82 8.09 -9.25
CA ARG A 147 5.02 7.03 -10.27
C ARG A 147 5.46 5.67 -9.70
N ASN A 148 5.70 5.60 -8.40
CA ASN A 148 6.03 4.37 -7.68
C ASN A 148 5.66 4.51 -6.19
N VAL A 149 5.78 3.42 -5.42
CA VAL A 149 5.40 3.41 -4.00
C VAL A 149 6.25 4.34 -3.14
N LYS A 150 7.56 4.45 -3.38
CA LYS A 150 8.42 5.42 -2.68
C LYS A 150 7.86 6.83 -2.86
N GLU A 151 7.53 7.20 -4.10
CA GLU A 151 6.97 8.52 -4.41
C GLU A 151 5.59 8.72 -3.77
N CYS A 152 4.76 7.68 -3.64
CA CYS A 152 3.49 7.77 -2.91
C CYS A 152 3.72 8.10 -1.43
N MET A 153 4.70 7.43 -0.79
CA MET A 153 5.06 7.70 0.60
C MET A 153 5.61 9.12 0.77
N ASP A 154 6.50 9.54 -0.12
CA ASP A 154 7.02 10.91 -0.15
C ASP A 154 5.90 11.94 -0.28
N TRP A 155 4.92 11.69 -1.18
CA TRP A 155 3.76 12.55 -1.38
C TRP A 155 2.91 12.67 -0.12
N LEU A 156 2.60 11.56 0.55
CA LEU A 156 1.82 11.53 1.79
C LEU A 156 2.50 12.31 2.93
N ILE A 157 3.82 12.18 3.06
CA ILE A 157 4.60 12.87 4.08
C ILE A 157 4.70 14.38 3.76
N ALA A 158 4.91 14.74 2.50
CA ALA A 158 4.89 16.12 2.06
C ALA A 158 3.52 16.78 2.25
N LEU A 159 2.44 16.03 2.00
CA LEU A 159 1.07 16.47 2.24
C LEU A 159 0.78 16.73 3.72
N LYS A 160 1.23 15.86 4.62
CA LYS A 160 1.15 16.08 6.07
C LYS A 160 1.82 17.39 6.46
N GLY A 161 3.04 17.64 5.98
CA GLY A 161 3.74 18.91 6.20
C GLY A 161 3.90 19.26 7.68
N LYS A 162 3.86 20.56 8.01
CA LYS A 162 4.03 21.05 9.40
C LYS A 162 2.76 20.94 10.25
N ASP A 163 1.59 21.14 9.63
CA ASP A 163 0.28 21.10 10.27
C ASP A 163 -0.47 19.84 9.81
N GLY A 164 0.02 18.69 10.26
CA GLY A 164 -0.44 17.38 9.81
C GLY A 164 -1.92 17.15 10.04
N GLU A 165 -2.41 17.50 11.23
CA GLU A 165 -3.82 17.32 11.60
C GLU A 165 -4.74 18.12 10.67
N LYS A 166 -4.44 19.41 10.46
CA LYS A 166 -5.24 20.27 9.57
C LYS A 166 -5.21 19.77 8.13
N ASN A 167 -4.03 19.43 7.61
CA ASN A 167 -3.85 19.05 6.20
C ASN A 167 -4.51 17.70 5.90
N LEU A 168 -4.34 16.70 6.78
CA LEU A 168 -4.95 15.38 6.61
C LEU A 168 -6.47 15.45 6.80
N LYS A 169 -6.97 16.29 7.71
CA LYS A 169 -8.40 16.58 7.82
C LYS A 169 -8.96 17.18 6.53
N ALA A 170 -8.26 18.16 5.95
CA ALA A 170 -8.69 18.78 4.70
C ALA A 170 -8.66 17.80 3.52
N LEU A 171 -7.66 16.92 3.44
CA LEU A 171 -7.63 15.83 2.46
C LEU A 171 -8.78 14.84 2.69
N GLY A 172 -9.02 14.43 3.94
CA GLY A 172 -10.11 13.50 4.28
C GLY A 172 -11.49 14.06 3.91
N GLU A 173 -11.71 15.36 4.13
CA GLU A 173 -12.91 16.06 3.66
C GLU A 173 -13.01 16.09 2.13
N ALA A 174 -11.92 16.35 1.43
CA ALA A 174 -11.89 16.37 -0.03
C ALA A 174 -12.15 14.98 -0.63
N VAL A 175 -11.51 13.93 -0.10
CA VAL A 175 -11.73 12.54 -0.50
C VAL A 175 -13.17 12.11 -0.22
N TYR A 176 -13.72 12.46 0.95
CA TYR A 176 -15.12 12.19 1.26
C TYR A 176 -16.05 12.84 0.24
N LYS A 177 -15.91 14.15 -0.02
CA LYS A 177 -16.73 14.87 -1.01
C LYS A 177 -16.58 14.28 -2.41
N PHE A 178 -15.36 13.88 -2.78
CA PHE A 178 -15.08 13.27 -4.06
C PHE A 178 -15.79 11.92 -4.24
N LEU A 179 -15.85 11.09 -3.19
CA LEU A 179 -16.35 9.70 -3.26
C LEU A 179 -17.83 9.53 -2.85
N ALA A 180 -18.34 10.33 -1.91
CA ALA A 180 -19.63 10.10 -1.26
C ALA A 180 -20.78 10.02 -2.28
N ASP A 181 -20.80 10.91 -3.28
CA ASP A 181 -21.89 10.98 -4.26
C ASP A 181 -21.65 10.22 -5.56
N LYS A 182 -20.58 9.43 -5.61
CA LYS A 182 -20.27 8.64 -6.79
C LYS A 182 -21.15 7.39 -6.86
N PRO A 183 -21.91 7.19 -7.96
CA PRO A 183 -22.75 6.01 -8.13
C PRO A 183 -21.88 4.76 -8.32
N VAL A 184 -22.48 3.58 -8.13
CA VAL A 184 -21.81 2.32 -8.47
C VAL A 184 -21.83 2.11 -9.99
N GLY A 185 -20.66 1.81 -10.53
CA GLY A 185 -20.39 1.61 -11.94
C GLY A 185 -19.46 2.68 -12.50
N LYS A 186 -18.96 2.42 -13.71
CA LYS A 186 -17.92 3.21 -14.35
C LYS A 186 -18.29 4.68 -14.57
N MET A 187 -17.60 5.56 -13.85
CA MET A 187 -17.55 7.00 -14.05
C MET A 187 -16.18 7.39 -14.58
N GLN A 188 -16.15 8.32 -15.53
CA GLN A 188 -14.89 8.88 -16.04
C GLN A 188 -14.67 10.26 -15.44
N VAL A 189 -13.53 10.41 -14.76
CA VAL A 189 -13.05 11.69 -14.27
C VAL A 189 -11.71 11.93 -14.98
N PRO A 190 -11.62 12.84 -15.97
CA PRO A 190 -10.43 12.94 -16.84
C PRO A 190 -9.11 13.05 -16.10
N ALA A 191 -9.06 13.86 -15.02
CA ALA A 191 -7.88 14.00 -14.18
C ALA A 191 -7.51 12.68 -13.48
N LEU A 192 -8.50 11.92 -13.00
CA LEU A 192 -8.28 10.61 -12.38
C LEU A 192 -7.79 9.57 -13.38
N GLU A 193 -8.30 9.57 -14.62
CA GLU A 193 -7.87 8.62 -15.65
C GLU A 193 -6.36 8.73 -15.96
N ASN A 194 -5.81 9.95 -15.92
CA ASN A 194 -4.37 10.16 -16.10
C ASN A 194 -3.56 9.54 -14.95
N VAL A 195 -4.01 9.71 -13.70
CA VAL A 195 -3.34 9.13 -12.52
C VAL A 195 -3.50 7.61 -12.49
N LYS A 196 -4.68 7.11 -12.89
CA LYS A 196 -4.95 5.68 -13.05
C LYS A 196 -3.99 5.03 -14.03
N LEU A 197 -3.72 5.68 -15.16
CA LEU A 197 -2.77 5.18 -16.15
C LEU A 197 -1.38 5.01 -15.53
N ILE A 198 -0.90 6.01 -14.78
CA ILE A 198 0.39 5.94 -14.07
C ILE A 198 0.43 4.77 -13.09
N SER A 199 -0.60 4.62 -12.26
CA SER A 199 -0.72 3.49 -11.32
C SER A 199 -0.73 2.14 -12.04
N LYS A 200 -1.43 2.05 -13.18
CA LYS A 200 -1.49 0.84 -13.99
C LYS A 200 -0.13 0.49 -14.59
N GLU A 201 0.57 1.47 -15.17
CA GLU A 201 1.90 1.31 -15.74
C GLU A 201 2.91 0.82 -14.69
N PHE A 202 2.88 1.38 -13.48
CA PHE A 202 3.69 0.90 -12.37
C PHE A 202 3.40 -0.58 -12.05
N LEU A 203 2.13 -0.95 -11.94
CA LEU A 203 1.72 -2.32 -11.62
C LEU A 203 2.09 -3.33 -12.73
N GLN A 204 2.26 -2.88 -13.97
CA GLN A 204 2.67 -3.72 -15.10
C GLN A 204 4.18 -4.01 -15.17
N GLN A 205 4.99 -3.41 -14.30
CA GLN A 205 6.43 -3.69 -14.28
C GLN A 205 6.74 -5.17 -14.04
N GLU A 206 7.75 -5.72 -14.72
CA GLU A 206 8.12 -7.15 -14.67
C GLU A 206 8.34 -7.68 -13.24
N GLY A 207 8.86 -6.84 -12.34
CA GLY A 207 9.08 -7.21 -10.92
C GLY A 207 7.78 -7.37 -10.10
N LEU A 208 6.65 -6.84 -10.60
CA LEU A 208 5.37 -6.76 -9.90
C LEU A 208 4.26 -7.58 -10.57
N LYS A 209 4.16 -7.55 -11.90
CA LYS A 209 2.98 -7.96 -12.69
C LYS A 209 2.53 -9.42 -12.58
N HIS A 210 3.25 -10.24 -11.83
CA HIS A 210 2.93 -11.65 -11.59
C HIS A 210 2.67 -11.95 -10.10
N ARG A 211 2.66 -10.93 -9.25
CA ARG A 211 2.37 -11.05 -7.82
C ARG A 211 0.87 -11.04 -7.61
N TRP A 212 0.38 -11.88 -6.69
CA TRP A 212 -1.05 -12.04 -6.45
C TRP A 212 -1.80 -10.72 -6.16
N PRO A 213 -1.35 -9.81 -5.26
CA PRO A 213 -2.04 -8.53 -5.04
C PRO A 213 -2.08 -7.64 -6.28
N VAL A 214 -1.00 -7.64 -7.06
CA VAL A 214 -0.85 -6.84 -8.28
C VAL A 214 -1.76 -7.36 -9.39
N ASN A 215 -1.84 -8.68 -9.56
CA ASN A 215 -2.73 -9.30 -10.55
C ASN A 215 -4.20 -8.96 -10.28
N ILE A 216 -4.61 -8.98 -9.02
CA ILE A 216 -5.97 -8.59 -8.62
C ILE A 216 -6.24 -7.13 -9.01
N MET A 217 -5.31 -6.22 -8.73
CA MET A 217 -5.49 -4.82 -9.14
C MET A 217 -5.52 -4.69 -10.66
N LEU A 218 -4.60 -5.34 -11.38
CA LEU A 218 -4.55 -5.29 -12.84
C LEU A 218 -5.82 -5.87 -13.49
N GLU A 219 -6.43 -6.90 -12.91
CA GLU A 219 -7.73 -7.39 -13.37
C GLU A 219 -8.79 -6.30 -13.26
N LYS A 220 -8.86 -5.60 -12.11
CA LYS A 220 -9.81 -4.48 -11.89
C LYS A 220 -9.59 -3.30 -12.83
N PHE A 221 -8.34 -3.00 -13.19
CA PHE A 221 -8.03 -1.97 -14.20
C PHE A 221 -8.52 -2.33 -15.62
N ASN A 222 -8.67 -3.62 -15.93
CA ASN A 222 -8.96 -4.10 -17.28
C ASN A 222 -10.39 -4.62 -17.45
N ARG A 223 -11.03 -5.03 -16.36
CA ARG A 223 -12.34 -5.67 -16.36
C ARG A 223 -13.39 -4.72 -15.76
N PRO A 224 -14.48 -4.44 -16.49
CA PRO A 224 -15.61 -3.72 -15.90
C PRO A 224 -16.12 -4.47 -14.68
N ILE A 225 -16.33 -3.75 -13.57
CA ILE A 225 -16.92 -4.33 -12.36
C ILE A 225 -18.37 -4.74 -12.64
N ASP A 226 -18.69 -6.00 -12.33
CA ASP A 226 -20.08 -6.47 -12.33
C ASP A 226 -20.84 -5.83 -11.15
N LYS A 227 -21.94 -5.13 -11.44
CA LYS A 227 -22.78 -4.49 -10.43
C LYS A 227 -23.55 -5.51 -9.58
N ASN A 228 -23.67 -6.75 -10.02
CA ASN A 228 -24.44 -7.81 -9.35
C ASN A 228 -23.64 -9.12 -9.24
N PRO A 229 -22.49 -9.13 -8.54
CA PRO A 229 -21.61 -10.29 -8.46
C PRO A 229 -22.30 -11.52 -7.84
N LYS A 230 -23.36 -11.32 -7.05
CA LYS A 230 -24.14 -12.40 -6.40
C LYS A 230 -25.05 -13.18 -7.36
N LYS A 231 -25.40 -12.63 -8.53
CA LYS A 231 -26.28 -13.29 -9.51
C LYS A 231 -25.51 -14.21 -10.45
N THR A 232 -24.26 -13.89 -10.74
CA THR A 232 -23.34 -14.77 -11.44
C THR A 232 -22.75 -15.73 -10.42
N GLY A 233 -23.19 -16.99 -10.39
CA GLY A 233 -22.76 -18.03 -9.41
C GLY A 233 -21.24 -18.31 -9.31
N ASN A 234 -20.41 -17.53 -9.99
CA ASN A 234 -18.98 -17.46 -9.77
C ASN A 234 -18.68 -16.36 -8.75
N VAL A 235 -18.70 -16.72 -7.46
CA VAL A 235 -18.06 -15.90 -6.42
C VAL A 235 -16.58 -15.81 -6.76
N ILE A 236 -16.17 -14.72 -7.43
CA ILE A 236 -14.77 -14.42 -7.66
C ILE A 236 -14.13 -14.32 -6.27
N LYS A 237 -13.19 -15.22 -5.95
CA LYS A 237 -12.42 -15.15 -4.70
C LYS A 237 -11.74 -13.77 -4.62
N GLY A 238 -11.91 -13.07 -3.52
CA GLY A 238 -11.32 -11.74 -3.32
C GLY A 238 -12.18 -10.56 -3.78
N LEU A 239 -13.48 -10.76 -3.97
CA LEU A 239 -14.42 -9.68 -4.24
C LEU A 239 -14.82 -9.02 -2.92
N GLU A 240 -14.28 -7.83 -2.67
CA GLU A 240 -14.54 -7.06 -1.46
C GLU A 240 -15.82 -6.25 -1.60
N GLU A 241 -16.46 -5.90 -0.47
CA GLU A 241 -17.66 -5.06 -0.51
C GLU A 241 -17.41 -3.71 -1.20
N SER A 242 -16.20 -3.16 -1.07
CA SER A 242 -15.69 -1.98 -1.78
C SER A 242 -15.63 -2.12 -3.29
N ASP A 243 -15.70 -3.33 -3.83
CA ASP A 243 -15.67 -3.51 -5.27
C ASP A 243 -16.98 -3.11 -5.91
N TYR A 244 -18.10 -3.34 -5.24
CA TYR A 244 -19.44 -3.22 -5.84
C TYR A 244 -20.40 -2.37 -5.01
N LYS A 245 -19.95 -1.81 -3.89
CA LYS A 245 -20.70 -0.84 -3.10
C LYS A 245 -19.87 0.40 -2.82
N ASN A 246 -20.55 1.53 -2.77
CA ASN A 246 -19.97 2.75 -2.23
C ASN A 246 -19.75 2.56 -0.72
N VAL A 247 -18.51 2.24 -0.32
CA VAL A 247 -18.16 1.97 1.08
C VAL A 247 -18.31 3.18 1.98
N VAL A 248 -18.10 4.38 1.44
CA VAL A 248 -18.32 5.63 2.19
C VAL A 248 -19.78 5.71 2.65
N LYS A 249 -20.72 5.47 1.74
CA LYS A 249 -22.16 5.44 2.07
C LYS A 249 -22.56 4.22 2.88
N THR A 250 -22.11 3.03 2.48
CA THR A 250 -22.57 1.75 3.06
C THR A 250 -22.12 1.59 4.50
N ARG A 251 -20.89 2.00 4.83
CA ARG A 251 -20.34 1.91 6.19
C ARG A 251 -20.57 3.18 7.00
N GLY A 252 -21.20 4.21 6.42
CA GLY A 252 -21.42 5.50 7.09
C GLY A 252 -20.13 6.22 7.46
N VAL A 253 -19.06 6.04 6.67
CA VAL A 253 -17.74 6.64 6.90
C VAL A 253 -17.89 8.16 6.83
N LYS A 254 -17.38 8.87 7.82
CA LYS A 254 -17.38 10.34 7.88
C LYS A 254 -16.02 10.90 7.42
N PRO A 255 -15.96 12.18 7.03
CA PRO A 255 -14.69 12.85 6.72
C PRO A 255 -13.61 12.68 7.80
N LYS A 256 -14.03 12.75 9.07
CA LYS A 256 -13.14 12.57 10.22
C LYS A 256 -12.52 11.16 10.25
N ASP A 257 -13.32 10.13 9.99
CA ASP A 257 -12.85 8.75 9.96
C ASP A 257 -11.83 8.55 8.82
N ILE A 258 -12.05 9.16 7.65
CA ILE A 258 -11.07 9.14 6.55
C ILE A 258 -9.78 9.83 6.98
N ALA A 259 -9.85 10.99 7.62
CA ALA A 259 -8.68 11.73 8.07
C ALA A 259 -7.85 10.95 9.10
N GLU A 260 -8.49 10.31 10.08
CA GLU A 260 -7.83 9.46 11.09
C GLU A 260 -7.12 8.28 10.42
N ASN A 261 -7.80 7.59 9.50
CA ASN A 261 -7.17 6.50 8.75
C ASN A 261 -5.99 6.96 7.88
N LEU A 262 -6.07 8.15 7.29
CA LEU A 262 -4.97 8.74 6.53
C LEU A 262 -3.78 9.06 7.43
N ASP A 263 -4.01 9.55 8.65
CA ASP A 263 -2.96 9.80 9.64
C ASP A 263 -2.23 8.51 10.03
N ASP A 264 -2.97 7.41 10.23
CA ASP A 264 -2.38 6.09 10.49
C ASP A 264 -1.53 5.61 9.31
N VAL A 265 -2.04 5.74 8.07
CA VAL A 265 -1.29 5.39 6.85
C VAL A 265 -0.01 6.23 6.73
N VAL A 266 -0.10 7.55 6.93
CA VAL A 266 1.07 8.45 6.82
C VAL A 266 2.08 8.16 7.91
N THR A 267 1.65 7.97 9.15
CA THR A 267 2.50 7.57 10.28
C THR A 267 3.19 6.24 10.03
N GLY A 268 2.48 5.29 9.43
CA GLY A 268 3.03 4.03 8.94
C GLY A 268 4.12 4.24 7.88
N CYS A 269 3.89 5.12 6.91
CA CYS A 269 4.87 5.48 5.88
C CYS A 269 6.12 6.15 6.48
N GLU A 270 5.97 7.10 7.41
CA GLU A 270 7.10 7.74 8.10
C GLU A 270 7.96 6.71 8.86
N LYS A 271 7.30 5.81 9.59
CA LYS A 271 7.99 4.73 10.30
C LYS A 271 8.71 3.79 9.33
N PHE A 272 8.03 3.43 8.24
CA PHE A 272 8.61 2.59 7.21
C PHE A 272 9.91 3.20 6.68
N LEU A 273 9.83 4.45 6.18
CA LEU A 273 11.00 5.17 5.66
C LEU A 273 12.12 5.27 6.68
N LYS A 274 11.82 5.63 7.94
CA LYS A 274 12.82 5.75 9.00
C LYS A 274 13.64 4.46 9.20
N CYS A 275 13.01 3.29 9.05
CA CYS A 275 13.66 2.00 9.22
C CYS A 275 14.46 1.56 7.99
N ILE A 276 14.00 1.87 6.79
CA ILE A 276 14.65 1.40 5.54
C ILE A 276 15.69 2.36 4.98
N GLN A 277 15.57 3.66 5.26
CA GLN A 277 16.41 4.68 4.67
C GLN A 277 17.83 4.67 5.23
N ASN A 278 18.78 5.13 4.42
CA ASN A 278 20.10 5.52 4.90
C ASN A 278 20.05 6.97 5.41
N PRO A 279 20.33 7.22 6.70
CA PRO A 279 20.34 8.57 7.25
C PRO A 279 21.27 9.50 6.44
N GLY A 280 20.77 10.68 6.08
CA GLY A 280 21.53 11.68 5.31
C GLY A 280 21.69 11.39 3.82
N GLN A 281 21.27 10.22 3.33
CA GLN A 281 21.33 9.87 1.91
C GLN A 281 19.96 9.80 1.24
N TYR A 282 18.89 9.66 2.03
CA TYR A 282 17.52 9.67 1.51
C TYR A 282 17.16 11.02 0.88
N LYS A 283 16.58 10.97 -0.31
CA LYS A 283 16.07 12.14 -1.02
C LYS A 283 14.59 11.95 -1.30
N SER A 284 13.76 12.83 -0.74
CA SER A 284 12.34 12.83 -1.06
C SER A 284 12.13 13.21 -2.53
N ALA A 285 11.15 12.59 -3.18
CA ALA A 285 10.78 12.95 -4.54
C ALA A 285 10.14 14.35 -4.64
N TYR A 286 9.54 14.83 -3.55
CA TYR A 286 8.88 16.13 -3.46
C TYR A 286 9.79 17.14 -2.78
N CYS A 287 9.87 18.34 -3.37
CA CYS A 287 10.62 19.43 -2.77
C CYS A 287 9.94 19.92 -1.49
N PRO A 288 10.68 20.56 -0.55
CA PRO A 288 10.08 21.14 0.66
C PRO A 288 8.99 22.19 0.41
N GLY A 289 8.91 22.74 -0.81
CA GLY A 289 7.88 23.69 -1.24
C GLY A 289 6.57 23.04 -1.70
N ALA A 290 6.56 21.73 -1.97
CA ALA A 290 5.37 20.98 -2.36
C ALA A 290 4.50 20.67 -1.13
N THR A 291 3.88 21.71 -0.56
CA THR A 291 3.04 21.61 0.63
C THR A 291 1.55 21.63 0.29
N TRP A 292 0.71 21.26 1.25
CA TRP A 292 -0.74 21.40 1.15
C TRP A 292 -1.16 22.83 0.78
N ASP A 293 -0.68 23.84 1.51
CA ASP A 293 -1.05 25.25 1.27
C ASP A 293 -0.63 25.74 -0.11
N ALA A 294 0.52 25.29 -0.62
CA ALA A 294 1.03 25.68 -1.93
C ALA A 294 0.32 24.96 -3.09
N SER A 295 -0.15 23.72 -2.88
CA SER A 295 -0.62 22.83 -3.96
C SER A 295 -2.11 22.53 -3.89
N CYS A 296 -2.63 22.17 -2.71
CA CYS A 296 -3.95 21.60 -2.53
C CYS A 296 -4.98 22.60 -1.96
N ALA A 297 -4.55 23.63 -1.21
CA ALA A 297 -5.50 24.49 -0.51
C ALA A 297 -6.48 25.25 -1.44
N LYS A 298 -6.04 25.55 -2.68
CA LYS A 298 -6.89 26.20 -3.69
C LYS A 298 -7.82 25.23 -4.40
N ASP A 299 -7.38 23.98 -4.56
CA ASP A 299 -8.11 22.92 -5.23
C ASP A 299 -7.87 21.59 -4.49
N ALA A 300 -8.62 21.40 -3.41
CA ALA A 300 -8.47 20.20 -2.59
C ALA A 300 -8.96 18.94 -3.33
N GLU A 301 -9.88 19.11 -4.31
CA GLU A 301 -10.36 18.03 -5.14
C GLU A 301 -9.24 17.47 -6.03
N ALA A 302 -8.37 18.32 -6.60
CA ALA A 302 -7.21 17.86 -7.35
C ALA A 302 -6.33 16.91 -6.53
N CYS A 303 -6.04 17.23 -5.26
CA CYS A 303 -5.26 16.34 -4.39
C CYS A 303 -6.03 15.08 -3.96
N ALA A 304 -7.35 15.15 -3.81
CA ALA A 304 -8.19 13.97 -3.63
C ALA A 304 -8.14 13.04 -4.85
N VAL A 305 -8.20 13.60 -6.07
CA VAL A 305 -8.06 12.84 -7.32
C VAL A 305 -6.69 12.16 -7.40
N ILE A 306 -5.61 12.86 -7.04
CA ILE A 306 -4.27 12.27 -6.99
C ILE A 306 -4.25 11.10 -6.00
N PHE A 307 -4.72 11.30 -4.77
CA PHE A 307 -4.76 10.25 -3.74
C PHE A 307 -5.55 9.01 -4.21
N VAL A 308 -6.78 9.21 -4.67
CA VAL A 308 -7.65 8.12 -5.15
C VAL A 308 -7.00 7.37 -6.32
N GLY A 309 -6.35 8.09 -7.24
CA GLY A 309 -5.68 7.50 -8.39
C GLY A 309 -4.41 6.70 -8.06
N ILE A 310 -3.64 7.12 -7.05
CA ILE A 310 -2.42 6.40 -6.60
C ILE A 310 -2.69 5.30 -5.59
N ALA A 311 -3.87 5.28 -4.95
CA ALA A 311 -4.24 4.31 -3.94
C ALA A 311 -4.06 2.84 -4.38
N PRO A 312 -4.46 2.41 -5.60
CA PRO A 312 -4.19 1.05 -6.07
C PRO A 312 -2.70 0.70 -6.16
N MET A 313 -1.87 1.65 -6.59
CA MET A 313 -0.41 1.48 -6.68
C MET A 313 0.19 1.34 -5.28
N LEU A 314 -0.21 2.19 -4.35
CA LEU A 314 0.25 2.14 -2.96
C LEU A 314 -0.17 0.81 -2.29
N TYR A 315 -1.44 0.45 -2.39
CA TYR A 315 -1.99 -0.78 -1.83
C TYR A 315 -1.29 -2.03 -2.38
N ALA A 316 -1.28 -2.22 -3.70
CA ALA A 316 -0.75 -3.45 -4.27
C ALA A 316 0.76 -3.55 -4.20
N GLY A 317 1.48 -2.43 -4.33
CA GLY A 317 2.92 -2.41 -4.16
C GLY A 317 3.33 -2.78 -2.74
N LEU A 318 2.68 -2.20 -1.72
CA LEU A 318 2.96 -2.57 -0.33
C LEU A 318 2.51 -4.00 -0.03
N SER A 319 1.33 -4.42 -0.48
CA SER A 319 0.84 -5.80 -0.28
C SER A 319 1.77 -6.84 -0.92
N ALA A 320 2.32 -6.55 -2.11
CA ALA A 320 3.31 -7.40 -2.76
C ALA A 320 4.61 -7.48 -1.95
N PHE A 321 5.05 -6.36 -1.38
CA PHE A 321 6.20 -6.32 -0.48
C PHE A 321 5.95 -7.08 0.81
N PHE A 322 4.80 -6.91 1.45
CA PHE A 322 4.37 -7.67 2.63
C PHE A 322 4.42 -9.17 2.38
N SER A 323 3.89 -9.62 1.24
CA SER A 323 3.96 -11.02 0.85
C SER A 323 5.41 -11.50 0.72
N ALA A 324 6.26 -10.75 0.01
CA ALA A 324 7.67 -11.09 -0.17
C ALA A 324 8.44 -11.13 1.17
N TRP A 325 8.18 -10.18 2.06
CA TRP A 325 8.75 -10.13 3.40
C TRP A 325 8.29 -11.32 4.25
N ARG A 326 6.99 -11.62 4.32
CA ARG A 326 6.46 -12.79 5.06
C ARG A 326 7.16 -14.07 4.58
N TYR A 327 7.29 -14.26 3.26
CA TYR A 327 8.02 -15.42 2.73
C TYR A 327 9.50 -15.46 3.15
N ALA A 328 10.17 -14.31 3.23
CA ALA A 328 11.55 -14.22 3.69
C ALA A 328 11.70 -14.45 5.20
N PHE A 329 10.72 -14.00 5.99
CA PHE A 329 10.71 -14.12 7.45
C PHE A 329 10.45 -15.58 7.89
N PHE A 330 9.37 -16.21 7.42
CA PHE A 330 8.95 -17.52 7.94
C PHE A 330 9.74 -18.71 7.40
N ARG A 331 10.36 -18.61 6.22
CA ARG A 331 11.03 -19.78 5.63
C ARG A 331 12.42 -20.06 6.22
N CYS A 332 12.92 -19.24 7.14
CA CYS A 332 14.35 -19.21 7.51
C CYS A 332 15.23 -19.14 6.23
N PRO A 333 16.57 -18.98 6.28
CA PRO A 333 17.35 -18.80 5.05
C PRO A 333 17.25 -20.06 4.17
N PRO A 334 16.71 -19.91 2.96
CA PRO A 334 17.60 -19.74 1.83
C PRO A 334 17.72 -18.27 1.43
N PHE A 335 18.94 -17.85 1.11
CA PHE A 335 19.30 -16.50 0.62
C PHE A 335 18.39 -15.96 -0.50
N ILE A 336 17.70 -16.85 -1.23
CA ILE A 336 16.78 -16.51 -2.33
C ILE A 336 15.60 -15.63 -1.87
N ALA A 337 14.97 -15.93 -0.73
CA ALA A 337 13.79 -15.17 -0.30
C ALA A 337 14.16 -13.74 0.13
N TYR A 338 15.31 -13.59 0.77
CA TYR A 338 15.86 -12.29 1.15
C TYR A 338 16.23 -11.44 -0.07
N ASN A 339 16.85 -12.05 -1.09
CA ASN A 339 17.12 -11.36 -2.37
C ASN A 339 15.83 -10.89 -3.04
N ARG A 340 14.76 -11.70 -3.03
CA ARG A 340 13.46 -11.29 -3.58
C ARG A 340 12.87 -10.08 -2.85
N MET A 341 13.00 -10.01 -1.53
CA MET A 341 12.56 -8.85 -0.74
C MET A 341 13.36 -7.59 -1.12
N ARG A 342 14.68 -7.70 -1.30
CA ARG A 342 15.52 -6.58 -1.74
C ARG A 342 15.17 -6.09 -3.14
N GLU A 343 15.01 -7.02 -4.09
CA GLU A 343 14.58 -6.66 -5.45
C GLU A 343 13.20 -6.00 -5.44
N MET A 344 12.30 -6.42 -4.55
CA MET A 344 11.01 -5.77 -4.39
C MET A 344 11.15 -4.31 -3.94
N LEU A 345 12.01 -4.00 -2.96
CA LEU A 345 12.28 -2.61 -2.56
C LEU A 345 12.75 -1.74 -3.72
N LYS A 346 13.64 -2.26 -4.57
CA LYS A 346 14.10 -1.54 -5.76
C LYS A 346 12.95 -1.23 -6.72
N VAL A 347 12.09 -2.21 -6.97
CA VAL A 347 10.91 -2.05 -7.83
C VAL A 347 9.90 -1.06 -7.24
N LEU A 348 9.78 -1.00 -5.91
CA LEU A 348 8.99 0.02 -5.21
C LEU A 348 9.59 1.44 -5.28
N GLY A 349 10.79 1.60 -5.85
CA GLY A 349 11.47 2.89 -5.99
C GLY A 349 12.56 3.14 -4.95
N PHE A 350 12.79 2.23 -4.01
CA PHE A 350 13.84 2.34 -2.99
C PHE A 350 15.17 1.83 -3.52
N VAL A 351 15.99 2.74 -4.04
CA VAL A 351 17.30 2.44 -4.66
C VAL A 351 18.46 2.85 -3.76
N GLU A 352 19.59 2.17 -3.91
CA GLU A 352 20.85 2.57 -3.26
C GLU A 352 21.41 3.84 -3.94
N PRO A 353 22.04 4.77 -3.20
CA PRO A 353 22.37 4.69 -1.78
C PRO A 353 21.25 5.24 -0.85
N GLU A 354 20.09 5.64 -1.35
CA GLU A 354 19.03 6.26 -0.53
C GLU A 354 18.41 5.26 0.48
N CYS A 355 18.35 3.99 0.10
CA CYS A 355 17.94 2.88 0.95
C CYS A 355 19.14 2.07 1.46
N ARG A 356 19.03 1.49 2.66
CA ARG A 356 20.01 0.52 3.17
C ARG A 356 20.21 -0.59 2.15
N ALA A 357 21.47 -0.91 1.84
CA ALA A 357 21.79 -1.99 0.91
C ALA A 357 21.30 -3.36 1.40
N SER A 358 21.09 -3.49 2.72
CA SER A 358 20.74 -4.73 3.38
C SER A 358 19.86 -4.48 4.62
N PRO A 359 18.59 -4.07 4.48
CA PRO A 359 17.73 -3.92 5.64
C PRO A 359 17.61 -5.28 6.33
N ARG A 360 17.82 -5.31 7.65
CA ARG A 360 17.65 -6.55 8.42
C ARG A 360 16.18 -6.94 8.40
N THR A 361 15.88 -8.23 8.52
CA THR A 361 14.48 -8.69 8.63
C THR A 361 13.76 -8.01 9.79
N SER A 362 14.46 -7.74 10.90
CA SER A 362 13.98 -6.96 12.04
C SER A 362 13.73 -5.48 11.71
N ASP A 363 14.55 -4.87 10.84
CA ASP A 363 14.32 -3.50 10.39
C ASP A 363 13.04 -3.42 9.56
N VAL A 364 12.82 -4.40 8.68
CA VAL A 364 11.62 -4.49 7.84
C VAL A 364 10.38 -4.82 8.68
N ASP A 365 10.48 -5.75 9.63
CA ASP A 365 9.38 -6.04 10.57
C ASP A 365 8.99 -4.77 11.35
N SER A 366 9.98 -4.06 11.88
CA SER A 366 9.76 -2.77 12.56
C SER A 366 9.14 -1.73 11.63
N ALA A 367 9.61 -1.62 10.39
CA ALA A 367 9.10 -0.73 9.35
C ALA A 367 7.61 -0.99 9.07
N LEU A 368 7.21 -2.25 9.06
CA LEU A 368 5.88 -2.70 8.65
C LEU A 368 4.87 -2.77 9.80
N SER A 369 5.32 -2.79 11.06
CA SER A 369 4.45 -2.92 12.24
C SER A 369 3.32 -1.88 12.40
N ARG A 370 3.38 -0.76 11.66
CA ARG A 370 2.35 0.31 11.64
C ARG A 370 1.56 0.39 10.33
N LEU A 371 1.91 -0.40 9.32
CA LEU A 371 1.14 -0.51 8.06
C LEU A 371 0.50 -1.89 8.04
N LYS A 372 -0.44 -2.17 8.96
CA LYS A 372 -1.06 -3.49 9.02
C LYS A 372 -2.04 -3.64 7.86
N ASP A 373 -2.63 -4.83 7.79
CA ASP A 373 -3.64 -5.17 6.79
C ASP A 373 -4.79 -4.12 6.79
N HIS A 374 -5.20 -3.61 7.96
CA HIS A 374 -6.29 -2.62 8.07
C HIS A 374 -6.00 -1.31 7.34
N GLU A 375 -4.83 -0.71 7.55
CA GLU A 375 -4.46 0.57 6.93
C GLU A 375 -4.36 0.42 5.40
N LEU A 376 -3.85 -0.72 4.92
CA LEU A 376 -3.84 -1.04 3.50
C LEU A 376 -5.25 -1.24 2.93
N TYR A 377 -6.13 -1.94 3.64
CA TYR A 377 -7.53 -2.08 3.22
C TYR A 377 -8.25 -0.74 3.21
N THR A 378 -7.91 0.21 4.09
CA THR A 378 -8.46 1.56 4.00
C THR A 378 -7.98 2.28 2.74
N VAL A 379 -6.70 2.21 2.40
CA VAL A 379 -6.20 2.76 1.11
C VAL A 379 -6.93 2.13 -0.07
N TYR A 380 -7.12 0.82 -0.04
CA TYR A 380 -7.88 0.08 -1.04
C TYR A 380 -9.34 0.56 -1.13
N ASP A 381 -10.03 0.67 -0.01
CA ASP A 381 -11.41 1.14 0.08
C ASP A 381 -11.56 2.58 -0.39
N LEU A 382 -10.53 3.42 -0.25
CA LEU A 382 -10.57 4.81 -0.72
C LEU A 382 -10.15 4.98 -2.20
N SER A 383 -9.71 3.92 -2.87
CA SER A 383 -9.39 3.97 -4.30
C SER A 383 -10.61 4.12 -5.21
N GLY A 384 -11.82 3.97 -4.68
CA GLY A 384 -13.04 4.21 -5.46
C GLY A 384 -13.31 3.13 -6.52
N PHE A 385 -12.87 1.88 -6.32
CA PHE A 385 -13.05 0.80 -7.30
C PHE A 385 -14.49 0.71 -7.79
N TRP A 386 -15.49 0.71 -6.90
CA TRP A 386 -16.92 0.66 -7.27
C TRP A 386 -17.38 1.74 -8.25
N ALA A 387 -16.69 2.89 -8.33
CA ALA A 387 -17.10 4.05 -9.11
C ALA A 387 -16.24 4.28 -10.35
N PHE A 388 -14.94 3.98 -10.31
CA PHE A 388 -14.02 4.45 -11.35
C PHE A 388 -13.39 3.34 -12.18
N TYR A 389 -13.56 2.08 -11.82
CA TYR A 389 -12.91 0.92 -12.44
C TYR A 389 -13.98 -0.06 -12.90
#